data_AF-S4P8U3-F1
#
_entry.id   AF-S4P8U3-F1
#
_cell.length_a   1.000
_cell.length_b   1.000
_cell.length_c   1.000
_cell.angle_alpha   90.00
_cell.angle_beta   90.00
_cell.angle_gamma   90.00
#
_symmetry.space_group_name_H-M   'P 1'
#
loop_
_entity.id
_entity.type
_entity.pdbx_description
1 polymer ?
#
loop_
_entity_poly.entity_id
_entity_poly.type
_entity_poly.pdbx_seq_one_letter_code
_entity_poly.pdbx_strand_id
1 'polypeptide(L)'
;VGDAQDNGYQFIPTHRGKHLLMINGYTYSQMNMTNNYYCSKKQSANCRARVKLDGNGRIVNADYTHTHAPPKYLRTSSGQFYKL
;
A
#
# COMPACT_ATOMS: atom_id res chain seq x y z
N VAL A 1 15.68 21.79 8.22
CA VAL A 1 14.56 21.49 7.29
C VAL A 1 14.51 19.97 7.19
N GLY A 2 13.43 19.32 7.62
CA GLY A 2 13.39 17.86 7.72
C GLY A 2 13.02 17.26 6.37
N ASP A 3 13.98 16.62 5.71
CA ASP A 3 13.81 15.94 4.43
C ASP A 3 12.71 14.88 4.58
N ALA A 4 11.57 15.10 3.90
CA ALA A 4 10.53 14.10 3.78
C ALA A 4 11.12 12.92 3.01
N GLN A 5 11.49 11.85 3.72
CA GLN A 5 11.99 10.63 3.11
C GLN A 5 10.90 10.10 2.17
N ASP A 6 11.16 10.17 0.86
CA ASP A 6 10.33 9.52 -0.15
C ASP A 6 10.50 8.01 0.04
N ASN A 7 9.56 7.40 0.76
CA ASN A 7 9.60 5.97 1.04
C ASN A 7 9.16 5.12 -0.18
N GLY A 8 8.95 5.73 -1.36
CA GLY A 8 8.44 5.05 -2.56
C GLY A 8 6.99 4.56 -2.47
N TYR A 9 6.23 5.03 -1.47
CA TYR A 9 4.83 4.64 -1.25
C TYR A 9 4.02 5.76 -0.59
N GLN A 10 2.68 5.65 -0.66
CA GLN A 10 1.77 6.58 0.01
C GLN A 10 0.78 5.84 0.91
N PHE A 11 0.44 6.41 2.07
CA PHE A 11 -0.62 5.88 2.91
C PHE A 11 -1.98 6.40 2.46
N ILE A 12 -2.96 5.50 2.30
CA ILE A 12 -4.36 5.84 2.08
C ILE A 12 -5.12 5.57 3.38
N PRO A 13 -5.71 6.58 4.04
CA PRO A 13 -6.54 6.36 5.21
C PRO A 13 -7.81 5.59 4.82
N THR A 14 -8.26 4.71 5.70
CA THR A 14 -9.53 3.97 5.55
C THR A 14 -10.51 4.43 6.62
N HIS A 15 -11.81 4.33 6.33
CA HIS A 15 -12.88 4.68 7.28
C HIS A 15 -12.80 3.90 8.61
N ARG A 16 -12.08 2.77 8.66
CA ARG A 16 -11.94 1.92 9.85
C ARG A 16 -10.71 2.28 10.69
N GLY A 17 -10.10 3.45 10.47
CA GLY A 17 -8.94 3.94 11.21
C GLY A 17 -7.61 3.28 10.87
N LYS A 18 -7.58 2.37 9.88
CA LYS A 18 -6.34 1.77 9.36
C LYS A 18 -5.89 2.46 8.08
N HIS A 19 -4.68 2.15 7.62
CA HIS A 19 -4.13 2.65 6.37
C HIS A 19 -3.88 1.52 5.36
N LEU A 20 -4.04 1.83 4.07
CA LEU A 20 -3.49 1.04 2.97
C LEU A 20 -2.16 1.65 2.52
N LEU A 21 -1.25 0.81 2.03
CA LEU A 21 -0.06 1.23 1.31
C LEU A 21 -0.37 1.29 -0.19
N MET A 22 -0.12 2.41 -0.85
CA MET A 22 -0.17 2.56 -2.30
C MET A 22 1.25 2.50 -2.87
N ILE A 23 1.52 1.51 -3.73
CA ILE A 23 2.79 1.37 -4.45
C ILE A 23 2.48 1.01 -5.89
N ASN A 24 3.00 1.80 -6.85
CA ASN A 24 2.86 1.55 -8.29
C ASN A 24 1.40 1.29 -8.73
N GLY A 25 0.43 2.00 -8.14
CA GLY A 25 -1.00 1.86 -8.43
C GLY A 25 -1.70 0.66 -7.77
N TYR A 26 -0.97 -0.16 -7.02
CA TYR A 26 -1.52 -1.26 -6.24
C TYR A 26 -1.63 -0.90 -4.77
N THR A 27 -2.70 -1.40 -4.14
CA THR A 27 -2.90 -1.20 -2.70
C THR A 27 -2.55 -2.45 -1.91
N TYR A 28 -1.97 -2.24 -0.73
CA TYR A 28 -1.59 -3.28 0.21
C TYR A 28 -2.22 -3.02 1.57
N SER A 29 -2.86 -4.03 2.15
CA SER A 29 -3.43 -3.99 3.49
C SER A 29 -2.47 -4.61 4.50
N GLN A 30 -2.33 -3.96 5.65
CA GLN A 30 -1.52 -4.46 6.76
C GLN A 30 -2.10 -5.77 7.31
N MET A 31 -1.24 -6.76 7.51
CA MET A 31 -1.57 -7.98 8.22
C MET A 31 -1.50 -7.72 9.72
N ASN A 32 -2.66 -7.62 10.35
CA ASN A 32 -2.81 -7.36 11.78
C ASN A 32 -2.04 -6.10 12.21
N MET A 33 -1.24 -6.18 13.28
CA MET A 33 -0.36 -5.12 13.79
C MET A 33 1.11 -5.42 13.47
N THR A 34 1.36 -6.16 12.38
CA THR A 34 2.73 -6.47 11.93
C THR A 34 3.18 -5.49 10.85
N ASN A 35 4.47 -5.45 10.54
CA ASN A 35 4.98 -4.65 9.42
C ASN A 35 4.83 -5.34 8.05
N ASN A 36 4.04 -6.40 7.97
CA ASN A 36 3.78 -7.10 6.72
C ASN A 36 2.49 -6.56 6.09
N TYR A 37 2.57 -6.23 4.81
CA TYR A 37 1.48 -5.72 3.99
C TYR A 37 1.30 -6.67 2.81
N TYR A 38 0.06 -7.02 2.51
CA TYR A 38 -0.28 -7.90 1.39
C TYR A 38 -1.18 -7.15 0.42
N CYS A 39 -1.08 -7.47 -0.86
CA CYS A 39 -1.99 -6.91 -1.85
C CYS A 39 -3.44 -7.02 -1.38
N SER A 40 -4.20 -5.94 -1.50
CA SER A 40 -5.61 -5.88 -1.07
C SER A 40 -6.50 -6.87 -1.81
N LYS A 41 -6.03 -7.41 -2.94
CA LYS A 41 -6.68 -8.46 -3.72
C LYS A 41 -6.14 -9.87 -3.43
N LYS A 42 -5.40 -10.07 -2.32
CA LYS A 42 -4.87 -11.38 -1.91
C LYS A 42 -5.92 -12.49 -1.93
N GLN A 43 -7.09 -12.24 -1.34
CA GLN A 43 -8.17 -13.22 -1.28
C GLN A 43 -9.01 -13.27 -2.57
N SER A 44 -9.31 -12.11 -3.16
CA SER A 44 -10.23 -12.01 -4.30
C SER A 44 -9.60 -12.34 -5.66
N ALA A 45 -8.29 -12.17 -5.83
CA ALA A 45 -7.56 -12.46 -7.05
C ALA A 45 -6.42 -13.48 -6.84
N ASN A 46 -6.41 -14.14 -5.67
CA ASN A 46 -5.35 -15.05 -5.23
C ASN A 46 -3.93 -14.47 -5.35
N CYS A 47 -3.81 -13.14 -5.17
CA CYS A 47 -2.57 -12.40 -5.37
C CYS A 47 -1.60 -12.61 -4.20
N ARG A 48 -0.31 -12.82 -4.51
CA ARG A 48 0.74 -13.11 -3.52
C ARG A 48 1.71 -11.96 -3.26
N ALA A 49 1.56 -10.85 -3.99
CA ALA A 49 2.34 -9.64 -3.80
C ALA A 49 2.27 -9.17 -2.35
N ARG A 50 3.44 -8.81 -1.80
CA ARG A 50 3.62 -8.44 -0.40
C ARG A 50 4.73 -7.41 -0.26
N VAL A 51 4.67 -6.64 0.82
CA VAL A 51 5.69 -5.66 1.20
C VAL A 51 5.91 -5.76 2.71
N LYS A 52 7.16 -5.69 3.14
CA LYS A 52 7.54 -5.64 4.56
C LYS A 52 8.23 -4.32 4.83
N LEU A 53 7.75 -3.62 5.85
CA LEU A 53 8.38 -2.41 6.37
C LEU A 53 9.26 -2.71 7.60
N ASP A 54 10.26 -1.87 7.87
CA ASP A 54 10.96 -1.85 9.16
C ASP A 54 10.20 -1.01 10.21
N GLY A 55 10.78 -0.87 11.40
CA GLY A 55 10.22 -0.02 12.46
C GLY A 55 10.22 1.49 12.14
N ASN A 56 10.95 1.91 11.11
CA ASN A 56 11.00 3.29 10.63
C ASN A 56 10.10 3.50 9.39
N GLY A 57 9.35 2.47 8.97
CA GLY A 57 8.50 2.53 7.78
C GLY A 57 9.25 2.35 6.44
N ARG A 58 10.51 1.93 6.43
CA ARG A 58 11.26 1.69 5.18
C ARG A 58 10.95 0.32 4.61
N ILE A 59 10.83 0.21 3.29
CA ILE A 59 10.64 -1.08 2.63
C ILE A 59 11.94 -1.89 2.77
N VAL A 60 11.86 -3.03 3.45
CA VAL A 60 13.00 -3.96 3.63
C VAL A 60 12.86 -5.24 2.80
N ASN A 61 11.65 -5.54 2.33
CA ASN A 61 11.39 -6.64 1.43
C ASN A 61 10.10 -6.37 0.64
N ALA A 62 10.08 -6.70 -0.64
CA ALA A 62 8.88 -6.61 -1.45
C ALA A 62 8.85 -7.66 -2.57
N ASP A 63 7.67 -8.18 -2.83
CA ASP A 63 7.30 -8.89 -4.04
C ASP A 63 6.18 -8.10 -4.72
N TYR A 64 6.50 -7.53 -5.88
CA TYR A 64 5.58 -6.70 -6.69
C TYR A 64 4.87 -7.50 -7.78
N THR A 65 4.95 -8.83 -7.74
CA THR A 65 4.34 -9.71 -8.75
C THR A 65 2.83 -9.83 -8.51
N HIS A 66 2.04 -9.18 -9.37
CA HIS A 66 0.58 -9.23 -9.30
C HIS A 66 -0.02 -10.14 -10.37
N THR A 67 -1.07 -10.86 -10.01
CA THR A 67 -1.86 -11.73 -10.91
C THR A 67 -3.11 -11.04 -11.46
N HIS A 68 -3.21 -9.71 -11.29
CA HIS A 68 -4.36 -8.91 -11.68
C HIS A 68 -3.94 -7.48 -12.04
N ALA A 69 -4.82 -6.79 -12.77
CA ALA A 69 -4.64 -5.38 -13.07
C ALA A 69 -4.72 -4.50 -11.80
N PRO A 70 -4.08 -3.31 -11.81
CA PRO A 70 -4.20 -2.37 -10.71
C PRO A 70 -5.66 -1.94 -10.49
N PRO A 71 -6.09 -1.75 -9.23
CA PRO A 71 -7.37 -1.11 -8.95
C PRO A 71 -7.37 0.33 -9.45
N LYS A 72 -8.55 0.82 -9.87
CA LYS A 72 -8.70 2.22 -10.28
C LYS A 72 -8.84 3.12 -9.05
N TYR A 73 -7.95 4.09 -8.95
CA TYR A 73 -7.99 5.13 -7.93
C TYR A 73 -7.86 6.50 -8.61
N LEU A 74 -8.67 7.46 -8.16
CA LEU A 74 -8.47 8.86 -8.45
C LEU A 74 -7.57 9.47 -7.37
N ARG A 75 -6.49 10.09 -7.78
CA ARG A 75 -5.67 10.95 -6.91
C ARG A 75 -6.14 12.38 -7.09
N THR A 76 -6.54 13.03 -6.01
CA THR A 76 -6.90 14.46 -6.04
C THR A 76 -5.66 15.34 -6.04
N SER A 77 -5.83 16.61 -6.40
CA SER A 77 -4.76 17.62 -6.32
C SER A 77 -4.17 17.76 -4.91
N SER A 78 -4.97 17.48 -3.88
CA SER A 78 -4.55 17.47 -2.46
C SER A 78 -3.83 16.19 -2.05
N GLY A 79 -3.61 15.24 -2.97
CA GLY A 79 -2.92 13.97 -2.72
C GLY A 79 -3.77 12.88 -2.07
N GLN A 80 -5.09 13.06 -1.97
CA GLN A 80 -5.99 12.04 -1.43
C GLN A 80 -6.40 11.04 -2.52
N PHE A 81 -6.63 9.79 -2.11
CA PHE A 81 -7.01 8.71 -3.01
C PHE A 81 -8.46 8.29 -2.80
N TYR A 82 -9.24 8.29 -3.88
CA TYR A 82 -10.61 7.79 -3.93
C TYR A 82 -10.66 6.56 -4.81
N LYS A 83 -11.16 5.46 -4.27
CA LYS A 83 -11.36 4.23 -5.03
C LYS A 83 -12.57 4.40 -5.95
N LEU A 84 -12.40 4.03 -7.22
CA LEU A 84 -13.47 3.99 -8.22
C LEU A 84 -14.22 2.66 -8.20
#